data_AF-A0A060M034-F1
#
_entry.id   AF-A0A060M034-F1
#
_cell.length_a   1.000
_cell.length_b   1.000
_cell.length_c   1.000
_cell.angle_alpha   90.00
_cell.angle_beta   90.00
_cell.angle_gamma   90.00
#
_symmetry.space_group_name_H-M   'P 1'
#
loop_
_entity.id
_entity.type
_entity.pdbx_description
1 polymer ?
#
loop_
_entity_poly.entity_id
_entity_poly.type
_entity_poly.pdbx_seq_one_letter_code
_entity_poly.pdbx_strand_id
1 'polypeptide(L)' 'MKLIDYVFRAFLLVIGVIAVLYNDPTLIRFFIASIVAYFLFLFFKEPKGNMRVIYLIIGGAVALFYFIFY' A
#
# COMPACT_ATOMS: atom_id res chain seq x y z
N MET A 1 0.60 -18.65 1.88
CA MET A 1 0.31 -17.30 2.41
C MET A 1 1.53 -16.39 2.58
N LYS A 2 2.75 -16.88 2.89
CA LYS A 2 3.95 -16.02 3.01
C LYS A 2 4.50 -15.55 1.66
N LEU A 3 4.47 -16.41 0.64
CA LEU A 3 4.93 -16.10 -0.73
C LEU A 3 4.21 -14.88 -1.32
N ILE A 4 2.87 -14.83 -1.19
CA ILE A 4 2.05 -13.72 -1.71
C ILE A 4 2.43 -12.39 -1.06
N ASP A 5 2.72 -12.37 0.25
CA ASP A 5 3.16 -11.14 0.93
C ASP A 5 4.54 -10.68 0.42
N TYR A 6 5.47 -11.60 0.16
CA TYR A 6 6.77 -11.26 -0.42
C TYR A 6 6.65 -10.75 -1.86
N VAL A 7 5.78 -11.37 -2.66
CA VAL A 7 5.52 -10.94 -4.05
C VAL A 7 4.90 -9.54 -4.06
N PHE A 8 3.92 -9.26 -3.20
CA PHE A 8 3.33 -7.92 -3.08
C PHE A 8 4.35 -6.88 -2.61
N ARG A 9 5.22 -7.23 -1.65
CA ARG A 9 6.28 -6.33 -1.19
C ARG A 9 7.28 -6.02 -2.30
N ALA A 10 7.71 -7.01 -3.07
CA ALA A 10 8.59 -6.81 -4.21
C ALA A 10 7.93 -5.94 -5.29
N PHE A 11 6.64 -6.19 -5.59
CA PHE A 11 5.85 -5.38 -6.52
C PHE A 11 5.75 -3.91 -6.08
N LEU A 12 5.42 -3.67 -4.80
CA LEU A 12 5.38 -2.32 -4.23
C LEU A 12 6.75 -1.63 -4.32
N LEU A 13 7.83 -2.36 -4.06
CA LEU A 13 9.18 -1.80 -4.11
C LEU A 13 9.56 -1.40 -5.55
N VAL A 14 9.25 -2.24 -6.53
CA VAL A 14 9.49 -1.96 -7.96
C VAL A 14 8.67 -0.75 -8.43
N ILE A 15 7.37 -0.71 -8.13
CA ILE A 15 6.52 0.41 -8.54
C ILE A 15 6.87 1.69 -7.78
N GLY A 16 7.26 1.61 -6.50
CA GLY A 16 7.72 2.77 -5.75
C GLY A 16 8.98 3.39 -6.37
N VAL A 17 9.94 2.55 -6.77
CA VAL A 17 11.15 3.00 -7.47
C VAL A 17 10.79 3.63 -8.82
N ILE A 18 9.88 3.01 -9.60
CA ILE A 18 9.42 3.54 -10.87
C ILE A 18 8.69 4.88 -10.68
N ALA A 19 7.80 4.99 -9.70
CA ALA A 19 7.05 6.21 -9.42
C ALA A 19 7.99 7.38 -9.05
N VAL A 20 9.04 7.11 -8.27
CA VAL A 20 10.05 8.12 -7.91
C VAL A 20 10.93 8.51 -9.10
N LEU A 21 11.37 7.52 -9.90
CA LEU A 21 12.27 7.77 -11.04
C LEU A 21 11.61 8.55 -12.17
N TYR A 22 10.37 8.22 -12.50
CA TYR A 22 9.66 8.84 -13.62
C TYR A 22 8.90 10.11 -13.20
N ASN A 23 8.66 10.31 -11.89
CA ASN A 23 7.91 11.42 -11.33
C ASN A 23 6.56 11.69 -12.04
N ASP A 24 5.98 10.64 -12.62
CA ASP A 24 4.71 10.73 -13.33
C ASP A 24 3.58 10.66 -12.29
N PRO A 25 2.65 11.62 -12.30
CA PRO A 25 1.57 11.65 -11.32
C PRO A 25 0.67 10.41 -11.40
N THR A 26 0.49 9.82 -12.59
CA THR A 26 -0.28 8.58 -12.78
C THR A 26 0.40 7.39 -12.10
N LEU A 27 1.72 7.28 -12.20
CA LEU A 27 2.50 6.21 -11.56
C LEU A 27 2.52 6.36 -10.05
N ILE A 28 2.66 7.59 -9.54
CA ILE A 28 2.57 7.88 -8.11
C ILE A 28 1.18 7.51 -7.57
N ARG A 29 0.11 7.85 -8.31
CA ARG A 29 -1.27 7.48 -7.93
C ARG A 29 -1.46 5.96 -7.91
N PHE A 30 -0.95 5.26 -8.92
CA PHE A 30 -1.00 3.81 -9.00
C PHE A 30 -0.22 3.13 -7.86
N PHE A 31 0.94 3.68 -7.50
CA PHE A 31 1.74 3.23 -6.36
C PHE A 31 0.99 3.37 -5.04
N ILE A 32 0.42 4.56 -4.78
CA ILE A 32 -0.34 4.83 -3.56
C ILE A 32 -1.56 3.91 -3.46
N ALA A 33 -2.32 3.75 -4.56
CA ALA A 33 -3.45 2.81 -4.61
C ALA A 33 -3.02 1.36 -4.31
N SER A 34 -1.86 0.93 -4.83
CA SER A 34 -1.30 -0.40 -4.57
C SER A 34 -0.93 -0.59 -3.10
N ILE A 35 -0.39 0.43 -2.43
CA ILE A 35 -0.09 0.41 -1.00
C ILE A 35 -1.39 0.25 -0.19
N VAL A 36 -2.42 1.04 -0.50
CA VAL A 36 -3.73 0.97 0.19
C VAL A 36 -4.33 -0.43 0.04
N ALA A 37 -4.30 -0.99 -1.17
CA ALA A 37 -4.79 -2.35 -1.43
C ALA A 37 -4.02 -3.41 -0.62
N TYR A 38 -2.70 -3.27 -0.49
CA TYR A 38 -1.88 -4.17 0.31
C TYR A 38 -2.26 -4.14 1.81
N PHE A 39 -2.48 -2.96 2.37
CA PHE A 39 -2.89 -2.82 3.77
C PHE A 39 -4.32 -3.32 4.01
N LEU A 40 -5.25 -3.11 3.08
CA LEU A 40 -6.58 -3.71 3.15
C LEU A 40 -6.50 -5.24 3.09
N PHE A 41 -5.68 -5.80 2.20
CA PHE A 41 -5.46 -7.25 2.13
C PHE A 41 -4.92 -7.81 3.46
N LEU A 42 -3.93 -7.15 4.07
CA LEU A 42 -3.41 -7.51 5.39
C LEU A 42 -4.50 -7.41 6.49
N PHE A 43 -5.33 -6.38 6.43
CA PHE A 43 -6.44 -6.17 7.37
C PHE A 43 -7.45 -7.32 7.35
N PHE A 44 -7.84 -7.81 6.17
CA PHE A 44 -8.80 -8.92 6.05
C PHE A 44 -8.17 -10.30 6.33
N LYS A 45 -6.86 -10.43 6.13
CA LYS A 45 -6.10 -11.68 6.37
C LYS A 45 -5.87 -11.95 7.85
N GLU A 46 -5.83 -10.92 8.70
CA GLU A 46 -5.52 -11.05 10.13
C GLU A 46 -6.74 -11.53 10.96
N PRO A 47 -6.64 -12.65 11.70
CA PRO A 47 -7.76 -13.31 12.39
C PRO A 47 -8.28 -12.61 13.67
N LYS A 48 -8.06 -11.29 13.81
CA LYS A 48 -8.33 -10.38 14.96
C LYS A 48 -7.10 -10.12 15.84
N GLY A 49 -6.90 -8.86 16.22
CA GLY A 49 -5.81 -8.39 17.08
C GLY A 49 -5.42 -6.93 16.79
N ASN A 50 -4.54 -6.37 17.62
CA ASN A 50 -4.03 -5.00 17.47
C ASN A 50 -3.36 -4.74 16.10
N MET A 51 -2.72 -5.76 15.52
CA MET A 51 -2.08 -5.71 14.19
C MET A 51 -3.07 -5.33 13.09
N ARG A 52 -4.30 -5.84 13.15
CA ARG A 52 -5.37 -5.51 12.22
C ARG A 52 -5.69 -4.00 12.26
N VAL A 53 -5.80 -3.42 13.45
CA VAL A 53 -6.06 -1.98 13.61
C VAL A 53 -4.89 -1.14 13.07
N ILE A 54 -3.64 -1.56 13.31
CA ILE A 54 -2.44 -0.89 12.79
C ILE A 54 -2.45 -0.84 11.26
N TYR A 55 -2.77 -1.95 10.59
CA TYR A 55 -2.84 -1.97 9.12
C TYR A 55 -3.96 -1.07 8.57
N LEU A 56 -5.08 -0.94 9.29
CA LEU A 56 -6.15 -0.02 8.91
C LEU A 56 -5.71 1.45 9.04
N ILE A 57 -5.01 1.79 10.12
CA ILE A 57 -4.50 3.15 10.36
C ILE A 57 -3.49 3.53 9.27
N ILE A 58 -2.57 2.62 8.92
CA ILE A 58 -1.56 2.89 7.88
C ILE A 58 -2.23 2.99 6.51
N GLY A 59 -3.12 2.06 6.15
CA GLY A 59 -3.86 2.12 4.89
C GLY A 59 -4.71 3.40 4.76
N GLY A 60 -5.36 3.81 5.87
CA GLY A 60 -6.12 5.06 5.95
C GLY A 60 -5.25 6.31 5.84
N ALA A 61 -4.09 6.34 6.49
CA ALA A 61 -3.15 7.46 6.40
C ALA A 61 -2.61 7.64 4.98
N VAL A 62 -2.33 6.53 4.28
CA VAL A 62 -1.87 6.54 2.88
C VAL A 62 -2.98 7.03 1.94
N ALA A 63 -4.24 6.61 2.17
CA ALA A 63 -5.39 7.12 1.41
C ALA A 63 -5.69 8.60 1.70
N LEU A 64 -5.52 9.06 2.94
CA LEU A 64 -5.67 10.46 3.30
C LEU A 64 -4.58 11.32 2.66
N PHE A 65 -3.33 10.84 2.66
CA PHE A 65 -2.22 11.48 1.97
C PHE A 65 -2.50 11.63 0.46
N TYR A 66 -3.08 10.60 -0.17
CA TYR A 66 -3.56 10.71 -1.55
C TYR A 66 -4.56 11.85 -1.74
N PHE A 67 -5.53 11.96 -0.85
CA PHE A 67 -6.63 12.93 -0.94
C PHE A 67 -6.22 14.38 -0.61
N ILE A 68 -5.13 14.56 0.14
CA ILE A 68 -4.64 15.90 0.53
C ILE A 68 -3.74 16.50 -0.55
N PHE A 69 -2.91 15.66 -1.19
CA PHE A 69 -1.92 16.12 -2.17
C PHE A 69 -2.43 16.06 -3.62
N TYR A 70 -3.68 15.63 -3.84
CA TYR A 70 -4.34 15.52 -5.13
C TYR A 70 -5.85 15.71 -5.03
#